data_AF-A0A955S2A4-F1
#
_entry.id   AF-A0A955S2A4-F1
#
_cell.length_a   1.000
_cell.length_b   1.000
_cell.length_c   1.000
_cell.angle_alpha   90.00
_cell.angle_beta   90.00
_cell.angle_gamma   90.00
#
_symmetry.space_group_name_H-M   'P 1'
#
loop_
_entity.id
_entity.type
_entity.pdbx_description
1 polymer ?
#
loop_
_entity_poly.entity_id
_entity_poly.type
_entity_poly.pdbx_seq_one_letter_code
_entity_poly.pdbx_strand_id
1 'polypeptide(L)'
;MLIQRLLWISLILFELGLRPCLAQQPAVEARLVDSGLVEWLQSHKSDLTGMPLSFGITEANRKEVLERMGDQDSITGIIERIIVEEGTSVYDTAVWQIALAALGGEENLRAASVPIETYWRGSLRHLHNIRAGRGGGQTFIYDRDQPDAISSDLTDLGRRGFVFRILNAHGKYLAADPLDGKRRFSGFPNWPDIHWEDWKPIAGENAWVVIAAMQIYHHKYFDYESGQYRHTAEPVELALAKEIARAAIHLQANNGAVRMAPIGTYFFSLDEISGGTAREVAAELDEKATASKESYERLVREWGEERTILQSEHTTWYYDEISTENNLSWFTAFKLLYEVTEDPEYRLAMLRIERYLKSVWNADEHYFFQGAHFTEGFWEPNSEHFATDVQTWAICKLGPARLDEWFGEGAAYRIWQTTKEFSGIYSPEGRLQGVGYTRESRRLSIEWTVGAIYAMNELVRYYGENHPEWSRQASGEARDMRAGIERFYRHASDGKAAYSYSSRRGWIPFGWFSHDKEVLSLVSTCWVVLYDLGFNPFRLYPQPR
;
A
#
# COMPACT_ATOMS: atom_id res chain seq x y z
N MET A 1 28.88 -20.38 35.64
CA MET A 1 27.54 -19.77 35.42
C MET A 1 27.49 -18.75 34.29
N LEU A 2 28.40 -17.76 34.22
CA LEU A 2 28.39 -16.75 33.14
C LEU A 2 28.61 -17.35 31.74
N ILE A 3 29.55 -18.29 31.60
CA ILE A 3 29.85 -18.99 30.34
C ILE A 3 28.69 -19.88 29.87
N GLN A 4 27.97 -20.52 30.82
CA GLN A 4 26.77 -21.31 30.50
C GLN A 4 25.59 -20.44 30.04
N ARG A 5 25.44 -19.22 30.59
CA ARG A 5 24.43 -18.26 30.11
C ARG A 5 24.75 -17.70 28.72
N LEU A 6 26.02 -17.44 28.43
CA LEU A 6 26.45 -17.01 27.09
C LEU A 6 26.29 -18.12 26.06
N LEU A 7 26.61 -19.38 26.40
CA LEU A 7 26.36 -20.53 25.54
C LEU A 7 24.87 -20.77 25.29
N TRP A 8 24.00 -20.56 26.29
CA TRP A 8 22.55 -20.67 26.13
C TRP A 8 21.97 -19.58 25.22
N ILE A 9 22.45 -18.34 25.34
CA ILE A 9 22.05 -17.24 24.44
C ILE A 9 22.54 -17.51 23.01
N SER A 10 23.77 -17.99 22.84
CA SER A 10 24.28 -18.38 21.51
C SER A 10 23.53 -19.58 20.92
N LEU A 11 23.07 -20.55 21.73
CA LEU A 11 22.27 -21.67 21.25
C LEU A 11 20.86 -21.23 20.83
N ILE A 12 20.24 -20.32 21.60
CA ILE A 12 18.96 -19.70 21.23
C ILE A 12 19.11 -18.89 19.94
N LEU A 13 20.16 -18.08 19.80
CA LEU A 13 20.43 -17.35 18.55
C LEU A 13 20.70 -18.28 17.36
N PHE A 14 21.28 -19.46 17.60
CA PHE A 14 21.56 -20.46 16.56
C PHE A 14 20.30 -21.26 16.15
N GLU A 15 19.44 -21.64 17.09
CA GLU A 15 18.15 -22.29 16.79
C GLU A 15 17.12 -21.31 16.22
N LEU A 16 17.25 -20.00 16.47
CA LEU A 16 16.34 -18.97 15.94
C LEU A 16 16.68 -18.49 14.52
N GLY A 17 17.72 -19.03 13.86
CA GLY A 17 18.12 -18.59 12.52
C GLY A 17 18.58 -17.12 12.46
N LEU A 18 18.80 -16.47 13.60
CA LEU A 18 19.23 -15.08 13.71
C LEU A 18 20.75 -14.95 13.64
N ARG A 19 21.39 -15.55 12.62
CA ARG A 19 22.66 -14.98 12.20
C ARG A 19 22.32 -13.66 11.51
N PRO A 20 22.94 -12.52 11.87
CA PRO A 20 23.06 -11.41 10.94
C PRO A 20 23.97 -11.93 9.83
N CYS A 21 23.39 -12.68 8.91
CA CYS A 21 24.00 -12.95 7.63
C CYS A 21 23.94 -11.61 6.92
N LEU A 22 24.92 -10.75 7.19
CA LEU A 22 25.44 -9.78 6.23
C LEU A 22 26.05 -10.59 5.07
N ALA A 23 25.26 -11.48 4.48
CA ALA A 23 25.54 -12.00 3.16
C ALA A 23 25.53 -10.75 2.29
N GLN A 24 26.72 -10.36 1.83
CA GLN A 24 26.87 -9.34 0.81
C GLN A 24 25.89 -9.72 -0.28
N GLN A 25 24.86 -8.91 -0.48
CA GLN A 25 23.96 -9.12 -1.60
C GLN A 25 24.83 -9.13 -2.85
N PRO A 26 24.69 -10.12 -3.75
CA PRO A 26 25.31 -10.01 -5.07
C PRO A 26 24.88 -8.64 -5.61
N ALA A 27 25.87 -7.81 -5.94
CA ALA A 27 25.61 -6.45 -6.36
C ALA A 27 24.66 -6.52 -7.56
N VAL A 28 23.40 -6.13 -7.35
CA VAL A 28 22.57 -5.73 -8.48
C VAL A 28 23.34 -4.57 -9.08
N GLU A 29 23.75 -4.69 -10.35
CA GLU A 29 24.46 -3.61 -11.03
C GLU A 29 23.59 -2.36 -10.92
N ALA A 30 24.00 -1.44 -10.04
CA ALA A 30 23.29 -0.19 -9.81
C ALA A 30 23.18 0.51 -11.16
N ARG A 31 21.95 0.73 -11.60
CA ARG A 31 21.71 1.47 -12.84
C ARG A 31 21.77 2.94 -12.50
N LEU A 32 22.30 3.72 -13.44
CA LEU A 32 22.16 5.18 -13.33
C LEU A 32 20.67 5.49 -13.35
N VAL A 33 20.17 6.05 -12.25
CA VAL A 33 18.78 6.53 -12.18
C VAL A 33 18.64 7.68 -13.17
N ASP A 34 17.60 7.60 -14.00
CA ASP A 34 17.26 8.67 -14.93
C ASP A 34 16.97 9.97 -14.17
N SER A 35 17.74 11.01 -14.46
CA SER A 35 17.60 12.32 -13.81
C SER A 35 16.22 12.94 -14.01
N GLY A 36 15.53 12.63 -15.11
CA GLY A 36 14.18 13.11 -15.37
C GLY A 36 13.13 12.47 -14.47
N LEU A 37 13.34 11.22 -14.03
CA LEU A 37 12.49 10.60 -13.02
C LEU A 37 12.70 11.28 -11.66
N VAL A 38 13.96 11.53 -11.29
CA VAL A 38 14.30 12.23 -10.04
C VAL A 38 13.71 13.64 -10.00
N GLU A 39 13.89 14.41 -11.06
CA GLU A 39 13.35 15.78 -11.18
C GLU A 39 11.82 15.78 -11.12
N TRP A 40 11.15 14.80 -11.74
CA TRP A 40 9.70 14.67 -11.63
C TRP A 40 9.29 14.34 -10.19
N LEU A 41 9.91 13.36 -9.52
CA LEU A 41 9.59 13.03 -8.12
C LEU A 41 9.78 14.22 -7.17
N GLN A 42 10.83 15.02 -7.36
CA GLN A 42 11.13 16.17 -6.51
C GLN A 42 10.15 17.33 -6.71
N SER A 43 9.59 17.46 -7.92
CA SER A 43 8.72 18.58 -8.30
C SER A 43 7.23 18.26 -8.35
N HIS A 44 6.84 16.98 -8.43
CA HIS A 44 5.44 16.53 -8.53
C HIS A 44 4.73 16.50 -7.17
N LYS A 45 4.57 17.69 -6.58
CA LYS A 45 4.01 17.90 -5.25
C LYS A 45 3.20 19.19 -5.20
N SER A 46 2.36 19.32 -4.18
CA SER A 46 1.63 20.56 -3.95
C SER A 46 2.57 21.68 -3.48
N ASP A 47 2.52 22.82 -4.16
CA ASP A 47 3.21 24.05 -3.73
C ASP A 47 2.70 24.60 -2.39
N LEU A 48 1.49 24.22 -1.97
CA LEU A 48 0.83 24.76 -0.77
C LEU A 48 1.19 23.98 0.50
N THR A 49 1.50 22.70 0.38
CA THR A 49 1.68 21.79 1.52
C THR A 49 2.98 20.99 1.46
N GLY A 50 3.60 20.88 0.28
CA GLY A 50 4.72 19.98 0.02
C GLY A 50 4.34 18.51 -0.08
N MET A 51 3.06 18.13 0.07
CA MET A 51 2.60 16.75 -0.10
C MET A 51 2.70 16.35 -1.58
N PRO A 52 3.20 15.13 -1.90
CA PRO A 52 3.27 14.67 -3.28
C PRO A 52 1.87 14.42 -3.84
N LEU A 53 1.72 14.45 -5.17
CA LEU A 53 0.48 14.08 -5.86
C LEU A 53 0.59 12.64 -6.37
N SER A 54 -0.43 11.80 -6.15
CA SER A 54 -0.40 10.39 -6.56
C SER A 54 -0.31 10.20 -8.08
N PHE A 55 -0.93 11.11 -8.82
CA PHE A 55 -1.04 11.02 -10.27
C PHE A 55 -0.66 12.33 -10.94
N GLY A 56 -0.27 12.25 -12.21
CA GLY A 56 -0.04 13.40 -13.07
C GLY A 56 -0.63 13.18 -14.45
N ILE A 57 -1.15 14.24 -15.06
CA ILE A 57 -1.62 14.24 -16.44
C ILE A 57 -0.90 15.37 -17.17
N THR A 58 -0.41 15.11 -18.37
CA THR A 58 0.21 16.15 -19.20
C THR A 58 -0.86 17.12 -19.72
N GLU A 59 -0.54 18.41 -19.79
CA GLU A 59 -1.50 19.44 -20.22
C GLU A 59 -2.11 19.13 -21.60
N ALA A 60 -1.30 18.59 -22.52
CA ALA A 60 -1.73 18.21 -23.86
C ALA A 60 -2.87 17.17 -23.88
N ASN A 61 -2.88 16.24 -22.91
CA ASN A 61 -3.83 15.13 -22.86
C ASN A 61 -4.89 15.30 -21.76
N ARG A 62 -4.79 16.37 -20.96
CA ARG A 62 -5.57 16.54 -19.72
C ARG A 62 -7.07 16.39 -19.92
N LYS A 63 -7.64 17.13 -20.87
CA LYS A 63 -9.08 17.09 -21.14
C LYS A 63 -9.55 15.70 -21.55
N GLU A 64 -8.89 15.07 -22.52
CA GLU A 64 -9.26 13.74 -23.04
C GLU A 64 -9.15 12.66 -21.96
N VAL A 65 -8.16 12.74 -21.08
CA VAL A 65 -8.00 11.80 -19.96
C VAL A 65 -9.15 11.95 -18.96
N LEU A 66 -9.49 13.18 -18.58
CA LEU A 66 -10.56 13.45 -17.63
C LEU A 66 -11.95 13.06 -18.19
N GLU A 67 -12.20 13.26 -19.47
CA GLU A 67 -13.44 12.83 -20.15
C GLU A 67 -13.64 11.30 -20.14
N ARG A 68 -12.57 10.52 -19.90
CA ARG A 68 -12.63 9.04 -19.81
C ARG A 68 -12.87 8.53 -18.38
N MET A 69 -12.83 9.40 -17.37
CA MET A 69 -13.06 9.08 -15.96
C MET A 69 -14.54 9.23 -15.59
N GLY A 70 -15.39 8.45 -16.25
CA GLY A 70 -16.85 8.53 -16.09
C GLY A 70 -17.48 9.70 -16.84
N ASP A 71 -18.81 9.68 -16.94
CA ASP A 71 -19.57 10.74 -17.60
C ASP A 71 -19.42 12.08 -16.85
N GLN A 72 -19.63 13.22 -17.54
CA GLN A 72 -19.48 14.54 -16.93
C GLN A 72 -20.35 14.71 -15.67
N ASP A 73 -21.55 14.13 -15.68
CA ASP A 73 -22.51 14.16 -14.57
C ASP A 73 -22.51 12.88 -13.72
N SER A 74 -21.39 12.16 -13.68
CA SER A 74 -21.17 11.00 -12.82
C SER A 74 -20.61 11.41 -11.46
N ILE A 75 -21.19 10.92 -10.35
CA ILE A 75 -20.66 11.16 -9.00
C ILE A 75 -19.28 10.48 -8.87
N THR A 76 -19.21 9.22 -9.28
CA THR A 76 -17.99 8.41 -9.28
C THR A 76 -16.93 9.05 -10.15
N GLY A 77 -17.31 9.56 -11.32
CA GLY A 77 -16.41 10.26 -12.22
C GLY A 77 -15.86 11.57 -11.63
N ILE A 78 -16.70 12.38 -10.98
CA ILE A 78 -16.26 13.59 -10.29
C ILE A 78 -15.25 13.23 -9.18
N ILE A 79 -15.55 12.24 -8.34
CA ILE A 79 -14.68 11.80 -7.25
C ILE A 79 -13.34 11.26 -7.80
N GLU A 80 -13.37 10.41 -8.83
CA GLU A 80 -12.18 9.88 -9.47
C GLU A 80 -11.29 11.01 -10.01
N ARG A 81 -11.86 11.97 -10.75
CA ARG A 81 -11.11 13.11 -11.29
C ARG A 81 -10.47 13.95 -10.19
N ILE A 82 -11.19 14.23 -9.10
CA ILE A 82 -10.65 14.96 -7.94
C ILE A 82 -9.48 14.21 -7.31
N ILE A 83 -9.59 12.89 -7.14
CA ILE A 83 -8.50 12.07 -6.59
C ILE A 83 -7.30 12.07 -7.53
N VAL A 84 -7.51 11.96 -8.84
CA VAL A 84 -6.40 11.96 -9.81
C VAL A 84 -5.67 13.30 -9.82
N GLU A 85 -6.40 14.42 -9.77
CA GLU A 85 -5.79 15.75 -9.93
C GLU A 85 -5.27 16.33 -8.61
N GLU A 86 -5.95 16.09 -7.50
CA GLU A 86 -5.62 16.71 -6.21
C GLU A 86 -5.28 15.69 -5.10
N GLY A 87 -5.41 14.40 -5.37
CA GLY A 87 -5.27 13.35 -4.37
C GLY A 87 -3.85 12.89 -4.12
N THR A 88 -3.63 12.42 -2.90
CA THR A 88 -2.42 11.71 -2.49
C THR A 88 -2.79 10.53 -1.61
N SER A 89 -2.51 9.33 -2.11
CA SER A 89 -2.56 8.10 -1.34
C SER A 89 -1.40 8.09 -0.34
N VAL A 90 -1.68 7.72 0.91
CA VAL A 90 -0.61 7.61 1.94
C VAL A 90 0.34 6.46 1.63
N TYR A 91 -0.09 5.46 0.85
CA TYR A 91 0.81 4.44 0.30
C TYR A 91 1.77 5.05 -0.73
N ASP A 92 1.27 5.72 -1.76
CA ASP A 92 2.10 6.35 -2.80
C ASP A 92 3.06 7.36 -2.18
N THR A 93 2.58 8.13 -1.20
CA THR A 93 3.39 9.07 -0.42
C THR A 93 4.50 8.33 0.33
N ALA A 94 4.20 7.22 0.99
CA ALA A 94 5.20 6.41 1.69
C ALA A 94 6.28 5.87 0.74
N VAL A 95 5.90 5.35 -0.44
CA VAL A 95 6.90 4.88 -1.43
C VAL A 95 7.74 6.04 -1.96
N TRP A 96 7.15 7.22 -2.17
CA TRP A 96 7.88 8.45 -2.53
C TRP A 96 8.86 8.88 -1.45
N GLN A 97 8.46 8.85 -0.18
CA GLN A 97 9.34 9.14 0.95
C GLN A 97 10.53 8.19 1.00
N ILE A 98 10.31 6.89 0.75
CA ILE A 98 11.38 5.89 0.71
C ILE A 98 12.31 6.14 -0.48
N ALA A 99 11.77 6.43 -1.67
CA ALA A 99 12.57 6.74 -2.86
C ALA A 99 13.46 7.98 -2.64
N LEU A 100 12.91 9.06 -2.09
CA LEU A 100 13.69 10.25 -1.76
C LEU A 100 14.75 9.98 -0.68
N ALA A 101 14.43 9.21 0.37
CA ALA A 101 15.41 8.83 1.38
C ALA A 101 16.54 7.95 0.79
N ALA A 102 16.22 7.05 -0.14
CA ALA A 102 17.18 6.20 -0.84
C ALA A 102 18.08 6.99 -1.81
N LEU A 103 17.54 8.01 -2.48
CA LEU A 103 18.33 8.96 -3.28
C LEU A 103 19.30 9.80 -2.42
N GLY A 104 19.01 9.96 -1.14
CA GLY A 104 19.86 10.67 -0.18
C GLY A 104 19.93 12.18 -0.43
N GLY A 105 20.80 12.85 0.33
CA GLY A 105 20.94 14.31 0.28
C GLY A 105 19.94 15.06 1.16
N GLU A 106 20.36 16.20 1.69
CA GLU A 106 19.60 16.95 2.69
C GLU A 106 18.22 17.40 2.18
N GLU A 107 18.14 17.84 0.93
CA GLU A 107 16.89 18.32 0.33
C GLU A 107 15.85 17.20 0.18
N ASN A 108 16.27 16.03 -0.31
CA ASN A 108 15.38 14.88 -0.46
C ASN A 108 14.90 14.37 0.90
N LEU A 109 15.77 14.29 1.89
CA LEU A 109 15.39 13.89 3.25
C LEU A 109 14.42 14.89 3.89
N ARG A 110 14.62 16.19 3.65
CA ARG A 110 13.71 17.24 4.12
C ARG A 110 12.34 17.09 3.46
N ALA A 111 12.29 16.90 2.14
CA ALA A 111 11.05 16.66 1.41
C ALA A 111 10.34 15.38 1.89
N ALA A 112 11.07 14.27 2.06
CA ALA A 112 10.55 13.01 2.59
C ALA A 112 10.00 13.14 4.03
N SER A 113 10.43 14.13 4.80
CA SER A 113 9.96 14.34 6.17
C SER A 113 8.61 15.07 6.25
N VAL A 114 8.23 15.83 5.20
CA VAL A 114 6.99 16.64 5.18
C VAL A 114 5.72 15.81 5.46
N PRO A 115 5.52 14.62 4.86
CA PRO A 115 4.36 13.80 5.17
C PRO A 115 4.39 13.25 6.61
N ILE A 116 5.55 12.83 7.14
CA ILE A 116 5.66 12.37 8.53
C ILE A 116 5.19 13.47 9.50
N GLU A 117 5.68 14.70 9.32
CA GLU A 117 5.27 15.84 10.16
C GLU A 117 3.77 16.13 10.04
N THR A 118 3.23 16.03 8.82
CA THR A 118 1.79 16.21 8.56
C THR A 118 0.94 15.15 9.26
N TYR A 119 1.33 13.88 9.14
CA TYR A 119 0.64 12.76 9.79
C TYR A 119 0.76 12.81 11.31
N TRP A 120 1.93 13.22 11.82
CA TRP A 120 2.15 13.41 13.26
C TRP A 120 1.34 14.58 13.81
N ARG A 121 1.23 15.70 13.09
CA ARG A 121 0.35 16.81 13.47
C ARG A 121 -1.13 16.39 13.38
N GLY A 122 -1.45 15.48 12.47
CA GLY A 122 -2.80 14.96 12.25
C GLY A 122 -3.75 15.95 11.58
N SER A 123 -3.22 16.98 10.93
CA SER A 123 -4.00 17.96 10.15
C SER A 123 -3.24 18.50 8.94
N LEU A 124 -3.99 18.86 7.89
CA LEU A 124 -3.48 19.37 6.62
C LEU A 124 -4.37 20.53 6.12
N ARG A 125 -3.99 21.76 6.47
CA ARG A 125 -4.72 23.00 6.15
C ARG A 125 -6.20 22.93 6.56
N HIS A 126 -7.13 22.83 5.60
CA HIS A 126 -8.58 22.76 5.86
C HIS A 126 -9.02 21.37 6.30
N LEU A 127 -8.17 20.36 6.15
CA LEU A 127 -8.39 19.03 6.71
C LEU A 127 -7.97 19.05 8.19
N HIS A 128 -8.88 19.45 9.06
CA HIS A 128 -8.59 19.70 10.47
C HIS A 128 -8.23 18.44 11.26
N ASN A 129 -8.69 17.27 10.81
CA ASN A 129 -8.35 15.99 11.42
C ASN A 129 -8.24 14.91 10.34
N ILE A 130 -7.04 14.39 10.13
CA ILE A 130 -6.76 13.30 9.18
C ILE A 130 -6.48 11.96 9.89
N ARG A 131 -6.75 11.87 11.20
CA ARG A 131 -6.55 10.68 12.04
C ARG A 131 -7.91 10.06 12.35
N ALA A 132 -8.03 8.77 12.10
CA ALA A 132 -9.25 7.99 12.32
C ALA A 132 -9.24 7.36 13.72
N GLY A 133 -10.14 7.79 14.59
CA GLY A 133 -10.31 7.21 15.92
C GLY A 133 -11.69 7.51 16.51
N ARG A 134 -11.88 7.22 17.79
CA ARG A 134 -13.12 7.56 18.50
C ARG A 134 -12.99 8.91 19.19
N GLY A 135 -14.06 9.71 19.13
CA GLY A 135 -14.10 11.06 19.71
C GLY A 135 -14.23 12.16 18.65
N GLY A 136 -14.44 13.41 19.06
CA GLY A 136 -14.43 14.56 18.14
C GLY A 136 -15.40 14.48 16.95
N GLY A 137 -16.51 13.73 17.10
CA GLY A 137 -17.47 13.48 16.02
C GLY A 137 -17.19 12.25 15.15
N GLN A 138 -16.02 11.62 15.29
CA GLN A 138 -15.68 10.36 14.63
C GLN A 138 -16.07 9.12 15.45
N THR A 139 -16.35 8.01 14.76
CA THR A 139 -16.84 6.77 15.37
C THR A 139 -16.04 5.54 14.91
N PHE A 140 -14.72 5.68 14.72
CA PHE A 140 -13.87 4.55 14.33
C PHE A 140 -13.46 3.72 15.54
N ILE A 141 -13.80 2.43 15.54
CA ILE A 141 -13.51 1.49 16.64
C ILE A 141 -12.55 0.40 16.16
N TYR A 142 -11.38 0.34 16.79
CA TYR A 142 -10.30 -0.59 16.44
C TYR A 142 -10.42 -1.91 17.20
N ASP A 143 -10.95 -1.87 18.42
CA ASP A 143 -11.15 -3.02 19.29
C ASP A 143 -12.55 -2.91 19.91
N ARG A 144 -13.40 -3.93 19.71
CA ARG A 144 -14.78 -3.95 20.23
C ARG A 144 -14.81 -3.96 21.76
N ASP A 145 -13.82 -4.59 22.39
CA ASP A 145 -13.74 -4.73 23.83
C ASP A 145 -13.12 -3.47 24.48
N GLN A 146 -12.38 -2.68 23.69
CA GLN A 146 -11.73 -1.44 24.12
C GLN A 146 -12.01 -0.30 23.13
N PRO A 147 -13.25 0.16 23.00
CA PRO A 147 -13.64 1.09 21.93
C PRO A 147 -13.00 2.49 22.06
N ASP A 148 -12.49 2.85 23.24
CA ASP A 148 -11.79 4.10 23.51
C ASP A 148 -10.25 3.96 23.52
N ALA A 149 -9.70 2.80 23.13
CA ALA A 149 -8.25 2.59 23.07
C ALA A 149 -7.56 3.54 22.09
N ILE A 150 -8.26 3.89 21.00
CA ILE A 150 -7.75 4.69 19.89
C ILE A 150 -8.54 5.99 19.75
N SER A 151 -7.84 7.11 19.92
CA SER A 151 -8.43 8.46 19.94
C SER A 151 -8.38 9.12 18.57
N SER A 152 -9.38 9.95 18.26
CA SER A 152 -9.30 10.93 17.16
C SER A 152 -8.82 12.32 17.65
N ASP A 153 -8.67 12.52 18.95
CA ASP A 153 -8.17 13.78 19.53
C ASP A 153 -6.69 13.96 19.18
N LEU A 154 -6.38 15.03 18.44
CA LEU A 154 -5.02 15.31 18.00
C LEU A 154 -4.05 15.62 19.15
N THR A 155 -4.57 15.95 20.33
CA THR A 155 -3.79 16.20 21.56
C THR A 155 -3.42 14.92 22.31
N ASP A 156 -4.07 13.79 22.03
CA ASP A 156 -3.82 12.50 22.69
C ASP A 156 -2.64 11.77 22.01
N LEU A 157 -1.46 12.39 22.04
CA LEU A 157 -0.24 11.88 21.42
C LEU A 157 0.14 10.51 21.98
N GLY A 158 0.55 9.62 21.09
CA GLY A 158 0.76 8.22 21.37
C GLY A 158 -0.53 7.40 21.37
N ARG A 159 -1.73 8.01 21.31
CA ARG A 159 -3.04 7.35 21.35
C ARG A 159 -3.90 7.46 20.09
N ARG A 160 -3.43 8.14 19.05
CA ARG A 160 -4.24 8.35 17.84
C ARG A 160 -4.26 7.13 16.93
N GLY A 161 -5.28 7.06 16.08
CA GLY A 161 -5.44 5.95 15.12
C GLY A 161 -4.71 6.15 13.79
N PHE A 162 -5.16 5.44 12.76
CA PHE A 162 -4.62 5.50 11.42
C PHE A 162 -4.82 6.86 10.74
N VAL A 163 -4.01 7.14 9.72
CA VAL A 163 -4.26 8.21 8.74
C VAL A 163 -5.28 7.71 7.72
N PHE A 164 -6.17 8.60 7.25
CA PHE A 164 -7.05 8.26 6.12
C PHE A 164 -6.25 7.99 4.84
N ARG A 165 -6.71 7.01 4.07
CA ARG A 165 -5.98 6.40 2.94
C ARG A 165 -5.59 7.40 1.86
N ILE A 166 -6.51 8.24 1.42
CA ILE A 166 -6.26 9.26 0.39
C ILE A 166 -6.62 10.62 0.97
N LEU A 167 -5.70 11.57 0.85
CA LEU A 167 -5.91 12.96 1.27
C LEU A 167 -5.93 13.87 0.04
N ASN A 168 -6.61 15.00 0.14
CA ASN A 168 -6.37 16.10 -0.78
C ASN A 168 -4.98 16.67 -0.50
N ALA A 169 -4.03 16.52 -1.44
CA ALA A 169 -2.64 16.95 -1.27
C ALA A 169 -2.54 18.46 -1.01
N HIS A 170 -3.47 19.26 -1.53
CA HIS A 170 -3.53 20.71 -1.30
C HIS A 170 -4.14 21.09 0.06
N GLY A 171 -4.63 20.12 0.83
CA GLY A 171 -5.30 20.31 2.11
C GLY A 171 -6.66 21.01 1.99
N LYS A 172 -7.38 20.82 0.89
CA LYS A 172 -8.72 21.38 0.66
C LYS A 172 -9.80 20.36 1.01
N TYR A 173 -10.85 20.82 1.69
CA TYR A 173 -12.07 20.04 1.85
C TYR A 173 -13.03 20.24 0.68
N LEU A 174 -13.35 21.49 0.36
CA LEU A 174 -14.15 21.84 -0.82
C LEU A 174 -13.30 21.75 -2.09
N ALA A 175 -13.88 21.17 -3.13
CA ALA A 175 -13.22 20.96 -4.41
C ALA A 175 -14.08 21.50 -5.57
N ALA A 176 -13.52 21.44 -6.77
CA ALA A 176 -14.24 21.64 -8.02
C ALA A 176 -13.94 20.44 -8.91
N ASP A 177 -14.90 20.04 -9.76
CA ASP A 177 -14.64 19.03 -10.77
C ASP A 177 -13.50 19.50 -11.70
N PRO A 178 -12.38 18.77 -11.80
CA PRO A 178 -11.27 19.17 -12.66
C PRO A 178 -11.59 19.24 -14.16
N LEU A 179 -12.70 18.63 -14.60
CA LEU A 179 -13.13 18.60 -15.99
C LEU A 179 -13.78 19.92 -16.45
N ASP A 180 -14.73 20.45 -15.67
CA ASP A 180 -15.56 21.60 -16.07
C ASP A 180 -15.59 22.74 -15.04
N GLY A 181 -14.94 22.57 -13.90
CA GLY A 181 -14.84 23.56 -12.82
C GLY A 181 -16.10 23.72 -11.97
N LYS A 182 -17.11 22.86 -12.13
CA LYS A 182 -18.31 22.94 -11.30
C LYS A 182 -17.96 22.68 -9.83
N ARG A 183 -18.64 23.39 -8.93
CA ARG A 183 -18.46 23.28 -7.46
C ARG A 183 -19.65 22.65 -6.77
N ARG A 184 -20.72 22.36 -7.52
CA ARG A 184 -21.98 21.84 -7.01
C ARG A 184 -22.52 20.76 -7.92
N PHE A 185 -23.07 19.71 -7.33
CA PHE A 185 -23.74 18.63 -8.02
C PHE A 185 -24.87 18.07 -7.14
N SER A 186 -26.11 18.05 -7.64
CA SER A 186 -27.32 17.77 -6.82
C SER A 186 -27.35 16.37 -6.20
N GLY A 187 -26.59 15.43 -6.76
CA GLY A 187 -26.44 14.06 -6.27
C GLY A 187 -25.22 13.81 -5.40
N PHE A 188 -24.35 14.80 -5.19
CA PHE A 188 -23.06 14.55 -4.52
C PHE A 188 -23.27 14.04 -3.08
N PRO A 189 -22.45 13.09 -2.59
CA PRO A 189 -22.66 12.46 -1.28
C PRO A 189 -22.68 13.50 -0.17
N ASN A 190 -23.54 13.30 0.84
CA ASN A 190 -23.69 14.12 2.05
C ASN A 190 -24.16 15.58 1.85
N TRP A 191 -23.65 16.30 0.84
CA TRP A 191 -23.91 17.71 0.55
C TRP A 191 -23.77 17.99 -0.96
N PRO A 192 -24.55 18.93 -1.53
CA PRO A 192 -24.47 19.24 -2.95
C PRO A 192 -23.20 19.99 -3.37
N ASP A 193 -22.46 20.57 -2.43
CA ASP A 193 -21.15 21.16 -2.72
C ASP A 193 -20.14 20.02 -2.92
N ILE A 194 -19.36 20.09 -3.99
CA ILE A 194 -18.33 19.09 -4.28
C ILE A 194 -17.22 19.21 -3.23
N HIS A 195 -16.90 18.09 -2.60
CA HIS A 195 -15.91 18.02 -1.54
C HIS A 195 -15.15 16.70 -1.56
N TRP A 196 -14.15 16.59 -0.68
CA TRP A 196 -13.34 15.38 -0.53
C TRP A 196 -14.12 14.25 0.15
N GLU A 197 -14.13 13.06 -0.46
CA GLU A 197 -15.00 11.93 -0.05
C GLU A 197 -14.24 10.67 0.41
N ASP A 198 -12.93 10.55 0.18
CA ASP A 198 -12.19 9.36 0.63
C ASP A 198 -11.72 9.52 2.08
N TRP A 199 -12.53 9.01 3.00
CA TRP A 199 -12.30 9.01 4.45
C TRP A 199 -12.15 7.58 5.01
N LYS A 200 -11.31 6.75 4.38
CA LYS A 200 -11.12 5.35 4.77
C LYS A 200 -9.77 5.11 5.47
N PRO A 201 -9.73 4.71 6.75
CA PRO A 201 -8.49 4.34 7.43
C PRO A 201 -8.10 2.88 7.14
N ILE A 202 -7.55 2.62 5.96
CA ILE A 202 -7.19 1.26 5.54
C ILE A 202 -5.82 0.84 6.11
N ALA A 203 -5.74 -0.39 6.60
CA ALA A 203 -4.60 -0.90 7.34
C ALA A 203 -3.33 -1.03 6.49
N GLY A 204 -3.42 -1.46 5.23
CA GLY A 204 -2.26 -1.70 4.37
C GLY A 204 -1.44 -0.44 4.11
N GLU A 205 -2.11 0.64 3.74
CA GLU A 205 -1.50 1.94 3.44
C GLU A 205 -0.91 2.56 4.71
N ASN A 206 -1.51 2.32 5.88
CA ASN A 206 -0.95 2.72 7.17
C ASN A 206 0.28 1.90 7.58
N ALA A 207 0.39 0.64 7.18
CA ALA A 207 1.62 -0.13 7.34
C ALA A 207 2.77 0.52 6.53
N TRP A 208 2.48 1.03 5.34
CA TRP A 208 3.47 1.73 4.53
C TRP A 208 3.92 3.07 5.12
N VAL A 209 3.03 3.82 5.80
CA VAL A 209 3.43 5.00 6.59
C VAL A 209 4.47 4.61 7.65
N VAL A 210 4.27 3.48 8.34
CA VAL A 210 5.25 2.94 9.31
C VAL A 210 6.57 2.56 8.63
N ILE A 211 6.51 1.86 7.49
CA ILE A 211 7.71 1.47 6.73
C ILE A 211 8.51 2.71 6.31
N ALA A 212 7.87 3.72 5.73
CA ALA A 212 8.53 4.96 5.33
C ALA A 212 9.14 5.70 6.52
N ALA A 213 8.42 5.80 7.64
CA ALA A 213 8.94 6.40 8.87
C ALA A 213 10.20 5.67 9.36
N MET A 214 10.22 4.34 9.34
CA MET A 214 11.41 3.55 9.73
C MET A 214 12.58 3.72 8.77
N GLN A 215 12.34 3.82 7.47
CA GLN A 215 13.39 4.08 6.49
C GLN A 215 14.04 5.46 6.69
N ILE A 216 13.23 6.51 6.88
CA ILE A 216 13.73 7.86 7.16
C ILE A 216 14.48 7.90 8.50
N TYR A 217 13.92 7.25 9.52
CA TYR A 217 14.53 7.16 10.84
C TYR A 217 15.91 6.47 10.78
N HIS A 218 16.00 5.34 10.09
CA HIS A 218 17.27 4.64 9.90
C HIS A 218 18.29 5.52 9.20
N HIS A 219 17.90 6.21 8.13
CA HIS A 219 18.78 7.12 7.42
C HIS A 219 19.31 8.26 8.31
N LYS A 220 18.46 8.84 9.17
CA LYS A 220 18.82 9.99 10.01
C LYS A 220 19.64 9.64 11.25
N TYR A 221 19.35 8.51 11.89
CA TYR A 221 19.81 8.25 13.26
C TYR A 221 20.70 7.01 13.41
N PHE A 222 20.81 6.15 12.40
CA PHE A 222 21.69 5.00 12.48
C PHE A 222 23.15 5.41 12.23
N ASP A 223 24.02 5.08 13.18
CA ASP A 223 25.46 5.26 13.06
C ASP A 223 26.08 4.00 12.45
N TYR A 224 26.53 4.11 11.21
CA TYR A 224 27.15 3.00 10.49
C TYR A 224 28.51 2.58 11.03
N GLU A 225 29.21 3.46 11.77
CA GLU A 225 30.50 3.11 12.37
C GLU A 225 30.30 2.26 13.62
N SER A 226 29.34 2.62 14.47
CA SER A 226 29.04 1.87 15.70
C SER A 226 28.03 0.74 15.49
N GLY A 227 27.28 0.75 14.38
CA GLY A 227 26.16 -0.17 14.15
C GLY A 227 25.01 0.05 15.14
N GLN A 228 24.87 1.25 15.68
CA GLN A 228 23.89 1.58 16.71
C GLN A 228 23.14 2.86 16.34
N TYR A 229 21.92 3.01 16.86
CA TYR A 229 21.19 4.27 16.72
C TYR A 229 21.63 5.30 17.77
N ARG A 230 21.84 6.54 17.35
CA ARG A 230 22.24 7.65 18.24
C ARG A 230 20.99 8.19 18.96
N HIS A 231 20.83 8.00 20.27
CA HIS A 231 19.63 8.46 21.01
C HIS A 231 19.87 9.33 22.24
N THR A 232 19.09 10.42 22.33
CA THR A 232 18.79 11.15 23.59
C THR A 232 17.31 11.52 23.77
N ALA A 233 16.47 11.50 22.70
CA ALA A 233 15.01 11.69 22.74
C ALA A 233 14.32 10.88 21.61
N GLU A 234 13.01 10.63 21.71
CA GLU A 234 12.22 9.89 20.70
C GLU A 234 11.85 10.80 19.50
N PRO A 235 12.40 10.58 18.30
CA PRO A 235 12.10 11.39 17.12
C PRO A 235 10.68 11.16 16.60
N VAL A 236 10.15 12.14 15.86
CA VAL A 236 8.79 12.13 15.32
C VAL A 236 8.52 10.91 14.43
N GLU A 237 9.49 10.46 13.64
CA GLU A 237 9.36 9.27 12.79
C GLU A 237 9.09 8.01 13.63
N LEU A 238 9.84 7.82 14.71
CA LEU A 238 9.66 6.67 15.60
C LEU A 238 8.36 6.78 16.39
N ALA A 239 8.04 7.96 16.91
CA ALA A 239 6.80 8.19 17.66
C ALA A 239 5.56 7.92 16.79
N LEU A 240 5.53 8.42 15.56
CA LEU A 240 4.45 8.17 14.61
C LEU A 240 4.33 6.67 14.29
N ALA A 241 5.46 6.02 13.99
CA ALA A 241 5.49 4.61 13.65
C ALA A 241 4.94 3.72 14.77
N LYS A 242 5.37 3.96 16.02
CA LYS A 242 4.88 3.24 17.21
C LYS A 242 3.38 3.47 17.44
N GLU A 243 2.91 4.71 17.30
CA GLU A 243 1.49 5.06 17.49
C GLU A 243 0.58 4.32 16.50
N ILE A 244 0.92 4.34 15.20
CA ILE A 244 0.14 3.62 14.17
C ILE A 244 0.26 2.10 14.36
N ALA A 245 1.46 1.57 14.65
CA ALA A 245 1.66 0.14 14.89
C ALA A 245 0.81 -0.38 16.05
N ARG A 246 0.69 0.38 17.13
CA ARG A 246 -0.20 0.02 18.25
C ARG A 246 -1.67 0.01 17.83
N ALA A 247 -2.13 0.97 17.03
CA ALA A 247 -3.48 0.93 16.48
C ALA A 247 -3.73 -0.35 15.64
N ALA A 248 -2.74 -0.80 14.86
CA ALA A 248 -2.82 -2.05 14.11
C ALA A 248 -2.85 -3.29 15.00
N ILE A 249 -2.14 -3.29 16.13
CA ILE A 249 -2.19 -4.37 17.13
C ILE A 249 -3.60 -4.50 17.71
N HIS A 250 -4.30 -3.39 17.98
CA HIS A 250 -5.70 -3.43 18.40
C HIS A 250 -6.65 -4.00 17.33
N LEU A 251 -6.31 -3.87 16.05
CA LEU A 251 -7.03 -4.48 14.94
C LEU A 251 -6.67 -5.95 14.70
N GLN A 252 -5.73 -6.54 15.45
CA GLN A 252 -5.42 -7.96 15.27
C GLN A 252 -6.61 -8.84 15.68
N ALA A 253 -7.10 -9.61 14.73
CA ALA A 253 -8.14 -10.60 14.94
C ALA A 253 -7.60 -11.85 15.66
N ASN A 254 -8.53 -12.70 16.09
CA ASN A 254 -8.24 -13.97 16.76
C ASN A 254 -7.45 -14.99 15.90
N ASN A 255 -7.55 -14.91 14.57
CA ASN A 255 -6.72 -15.71 13.65
C ASN A 255 -5.28 -15.16 13.51
N GLY A 256 -5.00 -13.99 14.10
CA GLY A 256 -3.69 -13.35 14.16
C GLY A 256 -3.44 -12.27 13.09
N ALA A 257 -4.31 -12.14 12.10
CA ALA A 257 -4.22 -11.11 11.08
C ALA A 257 -4.62 -9.74 11.61
N VAL A 258 -4.13 -8.66 11.01
CA VAL A 258 -4.67 -7.32 11.14
C VAL A 258 -5.89 -7.19 10.21
N ARG A 259 -7.03 -6.77 10.75
CA ARG A 259 -8.26 -6.48 9.97
C ARG A 259 -8.02 -5.34 8.98
N MET A 260 -8.79 -5.29 7.89
CA MET A 260 -8.58 -4.33 6.81
C MET A 260 -8.81 -2.88 7.25
N ALA A 261 -9.76 -2.62 8.14
CA ALA A 261 -10.02 -1.30 8.72
C ALA A 261 -10.79 -1.40 10.06
N PRO A 262 -10.83 -0.34 10.88
CA PRO A 262 -11.73 -0.26 12.04
C PRO A 262 -13.22 -0.24 11.65
N ILE A 263 -14.07 -0.63 12.60
CA ILE A 263 -15.52 -0.43 12.52
C ILE A 263 -15.78 1.05 12.29
N GLY A 264 -16.78 1.38 11.48
CA GLY A 264 -16.99 2.73 10.95
C GLY A 264 -16.47 2.88 9.52
N THR A 265 -15.72 1.90 9.00
CA THR A 265 -15.27 1.87 7.59
C THR A 265 -16.04 0.79 6.82
N TYR A 266 -16.83 1.21 5.85
CA TYR A 266 -17.65 0.32 5.02
C TYR A 266 -17.30 0.43 3.53
N PHE A 267 -17.73 -0.57 2.77
CA PHE A 267 -17.76 -0.55 1.32
C PHE A 267 -19.09 -1.13 0.82
N PHE A 268 -19.43 -0.78 -0.41
CA PHE A 268 -20.50 -1.45 -1.13
C PHE A 268 -19.98 -2.82 -1.57
N SER A 269 -20.72 -3.89 -1.29
CA SER A 269 -20.29 -5.23 -1.71
C SER A 269 -19.96 -5.23 -3.20
N LEU A 270 -18.75 -5.68 -3.51
CA LEU A 270 -18.22 -5.72 -4.87
C LEU A 270 -18.73 -6.94 -5.65
N ASP A 271 -19.26 -7.95 -4.95
CA ASP A 271 -19.77 -9.21 -5.51
C ASP A 271 -20.99 -8.96 -6.41
N GLU A 272 -21.65 -7.81 -6.20
CA GLU A 272 -22.76 -7.33 -7.00
C GLU A 272 -22.32 -6.56 -8.25
N ILE A 273 -21.05 -6.09 -8.33
CA ILE A 273 -20.57 -5.36 -9.50
C ILE A 273 -20.37 -6.35 -10.63
N SER A 274 -21.34 -6.37 -11.53
CA SER A 274 -21.29 -7.17 -12.73
C SER A 274 -20.04 -6.78 -13.52
N GLY A 275 -19.07 -7.69 -13.61
CA GLY A 275 -17.86 -7.44 -14.39
C GLY A 275 -18.23 -6.88 -15.77
N GLY A 276 -17.51 -5.88 -16.26
CA GLY A 276 -17.93 -5.16 -17.46
C GLY A 276 -16.90 -4.15 -17.95
N THR A 277 -17.32 -3.31 -18.89
CA THR A 277 -16.54 -2.15 -19.31
C THR A 277 -16.44 -1.14 -18.17
N ALA A 278 -15.40 -0.29 -18.20
CA ALA A 278 -15.23 0.74 -17.18
C ALA A 278 -16.45 1.67 -17.04
N ARG A 279 -17.18 1.88 -18.15
CA ARG A 279 -18.39 2.70 -18.19
C ARG A 279 -19.57 2.03 -17.48
N GLU A 280 -19.79 0.75 -17.71
CA GLU A 280 -20.87 -0.01 -17.07
C GLU A 280 -20.67 -0.06 -15.56
N VAL A 281 -19.43 -0.34 -15.11
CA VAL A 281 -19.09 -0.33 -13.68
C VAL A 281 -19.28 1.06 -13.07
N ALA A 282 -18.87 2.13 -13.76
CA ALA A 282 -19.08 3.49 -13.27
C ALA A 282 -20.57 3.85 -13.12
N ALA A 283 -21.40 3.42 -14.06
CA ALA A 283 -22.85 3.62 -13.99
C ALA A 283 -23.48 2.87 -12.80
N GLU A 284 -23.05 1.63 -12.54
CA GLU A 284 -23.51 0.85 -11.38
C GLU A 284 -23.09 1.51 -10.06
N LEU A 285 -21.85 2.00 -9.98
CA LEU A 285 -21.36 2.73 -8.80
C LEU A 285 -22.15 4.02 -8.55
N ASP A 286 -22.52 4.75 -9.61
CA ASP A 286 -23.37 5.94 -9.51
C ASP A 286 -24.78 5.64 -9.01
N GLU A 287 -25.36 4.52 -9.48
CA GLU A 287 -26.66 4.04 -8.99
C GLU A 287 -26.59 3.73 -7.49
N LYS A 288 -25.57 2.97 -7.06
CA LYS A 288 -25.36 2.65 -5.63
C LYS A 288 -25.09 3.89 -4.78
N ALA A 289 -24.30 4.84 -5.28
CA ALA A 289 -24.05 6.10 -4.60
C ALA A 289 -25.36 6.88 -4.38
N THR A 290 -26.22 6.92 -5.40
CA THR A 290 -27.54 7.59 -5.30
C THR A 290 -28.47 6.87 -4.32
N ALA A 291 -28.57 5.54 -4.38
CA ALA A 291 -29.40 4.74 -3.48
C ALA A 291 -28.95 4.87 -2.00
N SER A 292 -27.64 4.97 -1.76
CA SER A 292 -27.09 5.16 -0.42
C SER A 292 -27.54 6.48 0.21
N LYS A 293 -27.65 7.54 -0.58
CA LYS A 293 -28.13 8.86 -0.13
C LYS A 293 -29.59 8.80 0.29
N GLU A 294 -30.45 8.20 -0.52
CA GLU A 294 -31.87 8.07 -0.19
C GLU A 294 -32.09 7.23 1.07
N SER A 295 -31.30 6.15 1.21
CA SER A 295 -31.32 5.30 2.40
C SER A 295 -30.85 6.07 3.62
N TYR A 296 -29.75 6.82 3.53
CA TYR A 296 -29.25 7.66 4.62
C TYR A 296 -30.27 8.74 5.03
N GLU A 297 -30.85 9.47 4.07
CA GLU A 297 -31.87 10.49 4.34
C GLU A 297 -33.15 9.89 4.95
N ARG A 298 -33.48 8.64 4.60
CA ARG A 298 -34.59 7.90 5.22
C ARG A 298 -34.25 7.51 6.66
N LEU A 299 -33.07 6.93 6.88
CA LEU A 299 -32.58 6.55 8.21
C LEU A 299 -32.52 7.76 9.15
N VAL A 300 -32.00 8.90 8.69
CA VAL A 300 -31.96 10.15 9.47
C VAL A 300 -33.36 10.68 9.81
N ARG A 301 -34.36 10.47 8.93
CA ARG A 301 -35.75 10.89 9.19
C ARG A 301 -36.49 9.96 10.14
N GLU A 302 -36.24 8.66 10.04
CA GLU A 302 -36.92 7.63 10.82
C GLU A 302 -36.32 7.49 12.22
N TRP A 303 -35.03 7.79 12.39
CA TRP A 303 -34.30 7.58 13.64
C TRP A 303 -34.02 8.90 14.34
N GLY A 304 -34.79 9.20 15.38
CA GLY A 304 -34.32 10.11 16.43
C GLY A 304 -32.99 9.61 17.02
N GLU A 305 -32.25 10.52 17.67
CA GLU A 305 -30.84 10.51 18.11
C GLU A 305 -30.10 9.20 18.55
N GLU A 306 -30.70 8.02 18.62
CA GLU A 306 -30.02 6.76 18.95
C GLU A 306 -29.24 6.18 17.75
N ARG A 307 -27.93 6.48 17.75
CA ARG A 307 -26.92 6.08 16.77
C ARG A 307 -26.55 4.60 16.83
N THR A 308 -27.45 3.70 16.41
CA THR A 308 -27.05 2.31 16.12
C THR A 308 -26.90 2.19 14.61
N ILE A 309 -25.66 2.17 14.09
CA ILE A 309 -25.40 2.02 12.66
C ILE A 309 -25.84 0.60 12.24
N LEU A 310 -27.07 0.43 11.76
CA LEU A 310 -27.46 -0.83 11.11
C LEU A 310 -26.73 -0.91 9.76
N GLN A 311 -26.09 -2.04 9.52
CA GLN A 311 -25.63 -2.42 8.18
C GLN A 311 -26.84 -2.42 7.26
N SER A 312 -26.79 -1.68 6.15
CA SER A 312 -27.73 -1.95 5.06
C SER A 312 -27.37 -3.29 4.43
N GLU A 313 -28.33 -3.95 3.78
CA GLU A 313 -28.10 -5.21 3.06
C GLU A 313 -26.98 -5.11 1.99
N HIS A 314 -26.59 -3.88 1.60
CA HIS A 314 -25.61 -3.61 0.56
C HIS A 314 -24.24 -3.13 1.08
N THR A 315 -24.04 -3.09 2.41
CA THR A 315 -22.79 -2.60 3.00
C THR A 315 -22.11 -3.65 3.87
N THR A 316 -20.84 -3.91 3.56
CA THR A 316 -19.99 -4.78 4.37
C THR A 316 -18.99 -3.94 5.14
N TRP A 317 -18.77 -4.27 6.41
CA TRP A 317 -17.70 -3.63 7.19
C TRP A 317 -16.36 -4.16 6.73
N TYR A 318 -15.42 -3.27 6.39
CA TYR A 318 -14.02 -3.67 6.23
C TYR A 318 -13.41 -4.23 7.53
N TYR A 319 -14.07 -4.05 8.67
CA TYR A 319 -13.68 -4.70 9.91
C TYR A 319 -13.80 -6.23 9.82
N ASP A 320 -14.78 -6.74 9.05
CA ASP A 320 -15.03 -8.15 8.85
C ASP A 320 -14.26 -8.71 7.63
N GLU A 321 -13.31 -7.91 7.13
CA GLU A 321 -12.41 -8.24 6.03
C GLU A 321 -10.96 -8.29 6.51
N ILE A 322 -10.18 -9.19 5.93
CA ILE A 322 -8.72 -9.23 6.04
C ILE A 322 -8.14 -9.27 4.63
N SER A 323 -7.17 -8.41 4.35
CA SER A 323 -6.33 -8.50 3.16
C SER A 323 -4.98 -9.15 3.49
N THR A 324 -4.60 -10.18 2.75
CA THR A 324 -3.29 -10.84 2.83
C THR A 324 -2.18 -9.84 2.47
N GLU A 325 -2.41 -8.98 1.49
CA GLU A 325 -1.50 -7.92 1.07
C GLU A 325 -1.20 -6.95 2.23
N ASN A 326 -2.25 -6.49 2.92
CA ASN A 326 -2.14 -5.61 4.08
C ASN A 326 -1.36 -6.27 5.21
N ASN A 327 -1.60 -7.56 5.43
CA ASN A 327 -0.89 -8.33 6.47
C ASN A 327 0.57 -8.56 6.14
N LEU A 328 0.91 -8.77 4.87
CA LEU A 328 2.30 -8.79 4.42
C LEU A 328 2.97 -7.42 4.67
N SER A 329 2.28 -6.30 4.40
CA SER A 329 2.81 -4.96 4.70
C SER A 329 3.01 -4.75 6.21
N TRP A 330 2.05 -5.17 7.04
CA TRP A 330 2.19 -5.10 8.50
C TRP A 330 3.29 -6.00 9.05
N PHE A 331 3.48 -7.19 8.48
CA PHE A 331 4.60 -8.06 8.81
C PHE A 331 5.94 -7.33 8.61
N THR A 332 6.11 -6.64 7.48
CA THR A 332 7.30 -5.80 7.24
C THR A 332 7.38 -4.66 8.23
N ALA A 333 6.30 -3.90 8.44
CA ALA A 333 6.29 -2.76 9.36
C ALA A 333 6.72 -3.16 10.79
N PHE A 334 6.15 -4.24 11.33
CA PHE A 334 6.53 -4.78 12.64
C PHE A 334 7.96 -5.31 12.67
N LYS A 335 8.43 -5.92 11.57
CA LYS A 335 9.82 -6.36 11.46
C LYS A 335 10.80 -5.19 11.56
N LEU A 336 10.59 -4.12 10.79
CA LEU A 336 11.48 -2.95 10.83
C LEU A 336 11.44 -2.26 12.21
N LEU A 337 10.26 -2.16 12.82
CA LEU A 337 10.12 -1.66 14.19
C LEU A 337 10.88 -2.53 15.18
N TYR A 338 10.73 -3.85 15.12
CA TYR A 338 11.46 -4.78 16.00
C TYR A 338 12.97 -4.69 15.81
N GLU A 339 13.47 -4.57 14.58
CA GLU A 339 14.89 -4.37 14.29
C GLU A 339 15.43 -3.07 14.90
N VAL A 340 14.61 -2.03 15.01
CA VAL A 340 14.98 -0.73 15.59
C VAL A 340 14.86 -0.70 17.11
N THR A 341 13.78 -1.27 17.66
CA THR A 341 13.41 -1.09 19.08
C THR A 341 13.66 -2.30 19.96
N GLU A 342 13.84 -3.48 19.36
CA GLU A 342 13.86 -4.78 20.04
C GLU A 342 12.61 -5.07 20.90
N ASP A 343 11.50 -4.37 20.64
CA ASP A 343 10.28 -4.52 21.43
C ASP A 343 9.58 -5.86 21.13
N PRO A 344 9.44 -6.77 22.12
CA PRO A 344 8.87 -8.09 21.89
C PRO A 344 7.41 -8.07 21.42
N GLU A 345 6.67 -6.98 21.62
CA GLU A 345 5.28 -6.86 21.15
C GLU A 345 5.20 -6.93 19.62
N TYR A 346 6.12 -6.28 18.90
CA TYR A 346 6.16 -6.31 17.44
C TYR A 346 6.51 -7.71 16.92
N ARG A 347 7.43 -8.41 17.60
CA ARG A 347 7.73 -9.81 17.27
C ARG A 347 6.51 -10.71 17.49
N LEU A 348 5.76 -10.51 18.56
CA LEU A 348 4.52 -11.26 18.81
C LEU A 348 3.47 -10.98 17.73
N ALA A 349 3.32 -9.71 17.32
CA ALA A 349 2.41 -9.32 16.24
C ALA A 349 2.78 -9.99 14.91
N MET A 350 4.08 -10.07 14.57
CA MET A 350 4.56 -10.80 13.39
C MET A 350 4.20 -12.29 13.45
N LEU A 351 4.47 -12.97 14.56
CA LEU A 351 4.18 -14.41 14.71
C LEU A 351 2.68 -14.72 14.56
N ARG A 352 1.81 -13.79 14.97
CA ARG A 352 0.36 -13.88 14.75
C ARG A 352 0.02 -13.75 13.27
N ILE A 353 0.64 -12.82 12.55
CA ILE A 353 0.46 -12.70 11.10
C ILE A 353 0.97 -13.96 10.38
N GLU A 354 2.12 -14.52 10.75
CA GLU A 354 2.62 -15.76 10.13
C GLU A 354 1.64 -16.93 10.27
N ARG A 355 0.95 -17.03 11.40
CA ARG A 355 -0.11 -18.02 11.61
C ARG A 355 -1.26 -17.82 10.63
N TYR A 356 -1.71 -16.57 10.47
CA TYR A 356 -2.73 -16.23 9.50
C TYR A 356 -2.27 -16.56 8.07
N LEU A 357 -1.07 -16.14 7.65
CA LEU A 357 -0.55 -16.39 6.30
C LEU A 357 -0.52 -17.89 5.98
N LYS A 358 -0.16 -18.74 6.94
CA LYS A 358 -0.23 -20.20 6.79
C LYS A 358 -1.65 -20.73 6.61
N SER A 359 -2.65 -20.09 7.23
CA SER A 359 -4.06 -20.47 7.10
C SER A 359 -4.72 -20.08 5.77
N VAL A 360 -4.17 -19.08 5.08
CA VAL A 360 -4.67 -18.62 3.77
C VAL A 360 -3.82 -19.12 2.60
N TRP A 361 -2.99 -20.14 2.83
CA TRP A 361 -2.26 -20.83 1.78
C TRP A 361 -3.15 -21.83 1.04
N ASN A 362 -3.28 -21.69 -0.28
CA ASN A 362 -3.90 -22.67 -1.15
C ASN A 362 -2.85 -23.71 -1.55
N ALA A 363 -2.86 -24.88 -0.90
CA ALA A 363 -1.89 -25.94 -1.15
C ALA A 363 -2.04 -26.58 -2.54
N ASP A 364 -3.25 -26.60 -3.10
CA ASP A 364 -3.55 -27.28 -4.36
C ASP A 364 -3.09 -26.47 -5.57
N GLU A 365 -3.29 -25.15 -5.55
CA GLU A 365 -2.89 -24.25 -6.64
C GLU A 365 -1.58 -23.48 -6.36
N HIS A 366 -0.98 -23.67 -5.19
CA HIS A 366 0.29 -23.09 -4.77
C HIS A 366 0.32 -21.55 -4.78
N TYR A 367 -0.70 -20.90 -4.23
CA TYR A 367 -0.73 -19.45 -4.04
C TYR A 367 -1.44 -19.06 -2.73
N PHE A 368 -1.32 -17.82 -2.29
CA PHE A 368 -2.07 -17.30 -1.14
C PHE A 368 -3.40 -16.69 -1.59
N PHE A 369 -4.48 -17.02 -0.91
CA PHE A 369 -5.76 -16.32 -1.07
C PHE A 369 -5.59 -14.81 -0.85
N GLN A 370 -6.39 -13.99 -1.53
CA GLN A 370 -6.30 -12.53 -1.43
C GLN A 370 -6.50 -12.05 0.01
N GLY A 371 -7.30 -12.78 0.78
CA GLY A 371 -7.73 -12.34 2.10
C GLY A 371 -8.55 -13.40 2.83
N ALA A 372 -9.34 -12.95 3.79
CA ALA A 372 -10.35 -13.76 4.46
C ALA A 372 -11.55 -12.89 4.88
N HIS A 373 -12.75 -13.46 4.81
CA HIS A 373 -14.01 -12.87 5.28
C HIS A 373 -14.39 -13.45 6.65
N PHE A 374 -15.05 -12.66 7.48
CA PHE A 374 -15.61 -13.14 8.73
C PHE A 374 -17.09 -13.54 8.55
N THR A 375 -17.35 -14.85 8.47
CA THR A 375 -18.68 -15.42 8.25
C THR A 375 -19.03 -16.35 9.41
N GLU A 376 -20.24 -16.21 9.97
CA GLU A 376 -20.77 -17.10 11.01
C GLU A 376 -19.85 -17.36 12.23
N GLY A 377 -19.00 -16.39 12.57
CA GLY A 377 -18.09 -16.50 13.72
C GLY A 377 -16.68 -17.01 13.39
N PHE A 378 -16.40 -17.31 12.11
CA PHE A 378 -15.13 -17.86 11.65
C PHE A 378 -14.53 -17.02 10.52
N TRP A 379 -13.21 -17.16 10.33
CA TRP A 379 -12.50 -16.53 9.21
C TRP A 379 -12.33 -17.55 8.09
N GLU A 380 -12.89 -17.23 6.93
CA GLU A 380 -12.86 -18.08 5.74
C GLU A 380 -11.96 -17.43 4.69
N PRO A 381 -10.98 -18.14 4.11
CA PRO A 381 -10.15 -17.57 3.06
C PRO A 381 -10.98 -17.11 1.85
N ASN A 382 -10.66 -15.93 1.32
CA ASN A 382 -11.30 -15.40 0.12
C ASN A 382 -10.71 -16.06 -1.13
N SER A 383 -11.46 -16.97 -1.72
CA SER A 383 -11.10 -17.66 -2.98
C SER A 383 -11.62 -16.99 -4.25
N GLU A 384 -12.40 -15.92 -4.15
CA GLU A 384 -13.10 -15.33 -5.29
C GLU A 384 -12.17 -14.62 -6.27
N HIS A 385 -11.12 -14.00 -5.75
CA HIS A 385 -10.22 -13.17 -6.52
C HIS A 385 -8.76 -13.54 -6.27
N PHE A 386 -7.99 -13.53 -7.36
CA PHE A 386 -6.54 -13.65 -7.32
C PHE A 386 -5.93 -12.24 -7.25
N ALA A 387 -4.97 -12.05 -6.35
CA ALA A 387 -4.23 -10.80 -6.22
C ALA A 387 -2.74 -11.06 -6.46
N THR A 388 -2.20 -10.43 -7.50
CA THR A 388 -0.84 -10.67 -8.00
C THR A 388 0.23 -10.11 -7.05
N ASP A 389 -0.02 -8.95 -6.47
CA ASP A 389 0.80 -8.30 -5.45
C ASP A 389 0.95 -9.17 -4.19
N VAL A 390 -0.11 -9.82 -3.69
CA VAL A 390 -0.06 -10.75 -2.56
C VAL A 390 1.04 -11.80 -2.78
N GLN A 391 1.11 -12.37 -3.99
CA GLN A 391 2.05 -13.43 -4.29
C GLN A 391 3.49 -12.91 -4.37
N THR A 392 3.69 -11.83 -5.12
CA THR A 392 5.04 -11.25 -5.31
C THR A 392 5.56 -10.66 -4.00
N TRP A 393 4.70 -10.04 -3.19
CA TRP A 393 5.07 -9.49 -1.89
C TRP A 393 5.35 -10.57 -0.86
N ALA A 394 4.67 -11.72 -0.91
CA ALA A 394 5.01 -12.86 -0.06
C ALA A 394 6.45 -13.32 -0.31
N ILE A 395 6.85 -13.46 -1.58
CA ILE A 395 8.23 -13.81 -1.96
C ILE A 395 9.21 -12.74 -1.45
N CYS A 396 8.91 -11.45 -1.67
CA CYS A 396 9.79 -10.34 -1.28
C CYS A 396 9.96 -10.17 0.23
N LYS A 397 8.88 -10.30 1.00
CA LYS A 397 8.83 -9.93 2.42
C LYS A 397 9.17 -11.10 3.35
N LEU A 398 8.67 -12.30 3.04
CA LEU A 398 8.97 -13.51 3.81
C LEU A 398 10.29 -14.15 3.37
N GLY A 399 10.60 -14.06 2.06
CA GLY A 399 11.78 -14.66 1.46
C GLY A 399 11.55 -16.12 1.05
N PRO A 400 12.21 -16.60 -0.03
CA PRO A 400 12.06 -17.97 -0.49
C PRO A 400 12.38 -19.05 0.56
N ALA A 401 13.39 -18.80 1.41
CA ALA A 401 13.77 -19.74 2.48
C ALA A 401 12.61 -20.04 3.45
N ARG A 402 11.89 -19.00 3.88
CA ARG A 402 10.76 -19.14 4.81
C ARG A 402 9.55 -19.81 4.15
N LEU A 403 9.28 -19.47 2.90
CA LEU A 403 8.21 -20.10 2.12
C LEU A 403 8.47 -21.59 1.91
N ASP A 404 9.72 -21.96 1.60
CA ASP A 404 10.12 -23.36 1.44
C ASP A 404 10.10 -24.12 2.76
N GLU A 405 10.48 -23.48 3.86
CA GLU A 405 10.33 -24.05 5.21
C GLU A 405 8.86 -24.36 5.53
N TRP A 406 7.93 -23.46 5.16
CA TRP A 406 6.51 -23.62 5.48
C TRP A 406 5.78 -24.61 4.58
N PHE A 407 6.08 -24.60 3.28
CA PHE A 407 5.26 -25.28 2.26
C PHE A 407 6.06 -26.24 1.37
N GLY A 408 7.30 -26.55 1.76
CA GLY A 408 8.19 -27.48 1.08
C GLY A 408 9.05 -26.81 0.00
N GLU A 409 10.17 -27.46 -0.32
CA GLU A 409 11.15 -26.98 -1.30
C GLU A 409 10.50 -26.52 -2.62
N GLY A 410 10.92 -25.38 -3.14
CA GLY A 410 10.42 -24.79 -4.38
C GLY A 410 9.05 -24.10 -4.25
N ALA A 411 8.51 -23.92 -3.05
CA ALA A 411 7.22 -23.25 -2.84
C ALA A 411 7.24 -21.83 -3.39
N ALA A 412 8.29 -21.05 -3.11
CA ALA A 412 8.40 -19.69 -3.62
C ALA A 412 8.47 -19.64 -5.16
N TYR A 413 9.15 -20.62 -5.77
CA TYR A 413 9.20 -20.74 -7.23
C TYR A 413 7.84 -21.12 -7.82
N ARG A 414 7.10 -22.04 -7.18
CA ARG A 414 5.74 -22.43 -7.60
C ARG A 414 4.76 -21.28 -7.50
N ILE A 415 4.81 -20.49 -6.42
CA ILE A 415 4.02 -19.25 -6.28
C ILE A 415 4.22 -18.35 -7.51
N TRP A 416 5.47 -18.16 -7.93
CA TRP A 416 5.74 -17.36 -9.11
C TRP A 416 5.20 -17.99 -10.40
N GLN A 417 5.38 -19.29 -10.61
CA GLN A 417 4.87 -19.95 -11.82
C GLN A 417 3.35 -19.78 -11.93
N THR A 418 2.59 -20.00 -10.84
CA THR A 418 1.14 -19.75 -10.79
C THR A 418 0.80 -18.28 -11.04
N THR A 419 1.55 -17.36 -10.41
CA THR A 419 1.33 -15.91 -10.59
C THR A 419 1.48 -15.48 -12.03
N LYS A 420 2.56 -15.92 -12.68
CA LYS A 420 2.87 -15.63 -14.07
C LYS A 420 1.87 -16.30 -15.02
N GLU A 421 1.34 -17.47 -14.68
CA GLU A 421 0.26 -18.10 -15.45
C GLU A 421 -1.03 -17.27 -15.40
N PHE A 422 -1.44 -16.81 -14.22
CA PHE A 422 -2.71 -16.12 -14.03
C PHE A 422 -2.70 -14.65 -14.48
N SER A 423 -1.58 -13.97 -14.27
CA SER A 423 -1.49 -12.51 -14.44
C SER A 423 -0.44 -12.08 -15.47
N GLY A 424 0.32 -13.01 -16.04
CA GLY A 424 1.40 -12.71 -16.97
C GLY A 424 0.90 -12.09 -18.28
N ILE A 425 1.59 -11.05 -18.73
CA ILE A 425 1.31 -10.35 -19.98
C ILE A 425 2.47 -10.57 -20.92
N TYR A 426 2.19 -11.15 -22.07
CA TYR A 426 3.21 -11.62 -23.00
C TYR A 426 3.20 -10.81 -24.31
N SER A 427 4.38 -10.62 -24.89
CA SER A 427 4.54 -10.10 -26.24
C SER A 427 4.05 -11.12 -27.27
N PRO A 428 3.84 -10.72 -28.55
CA PRO A 428 3.52 -11.67 -29.62
C PRO A 428 4.57 -12.78 -29.79
N GLU A 429 5.83 -12.52 -29.40
CA GLU A 429 6.94 -13.48 -29.42
C GLU A 429 6.99 -14.37 -28.17
N GLY A 430 6.02 -14.26 -27.26
CA GLY A 430 5.94 -15.07 -26.04
C GLY A 430 6.84 -14.61 -24.89
N ARG A 431 7.39 -13.38 -24.95
CA ARG A 431 8.22 -12.83 -23.86
C ARG A 431 7.34 -12.18 -22.79
N LEU A 432 7.62 -12.46 -21.52
CA LEU A 432 6.88 -11.88 -20.39
C LEU A 432 7.20 -10.38 -20.25
N GLN A 433 6.25 -9.52 -20.60
CA GLN A 433 6.41 -8.06 -20.56
C GLN A 433 6.08 -7.45 -19.19
N GLY A 434 5.30 -8.15 -18.37
CA GLY A 434 4.91 -7.72 -17.04
C GLY A 434 3.76 -8.55 -16.49
N VAL A 435 3.15 -8.07 -15.42
CA VAL A 435 1.98 -8.69 -14.79
C VAL A 435 0.83 -7.70 -14.65
N GLY A 436 -0.39 -8.24 -14.61
CA GLY A 436 -1.61 -7.50 -14.32
C GLY A 436 -1.94 -7.48 -12.83
N TYR A 437 -3.20 -7.15 -12.52
CA TYR A 437 -3.69 -7.08 -11.14
C TYR A 437 -4.25 -8.42 -10.66
N THR A 438 -4.98 -9.12 -11.51
CA THR A 438 -5.70 -10.35 -11.13
C THR A 438 -5.53 -11.43 -12.22
N ARG A 439 -6.43 -12.42 -12.27
CA ARG A 439 -6.57 -13.39 -13.38
C ARG A 439 -6.98 -12.68 -14.67
N GLU A 440 -6.06 -11.93 -15.26
CA GLU A 440 -6.22 -11.24 -16.54
C GLU A 440 -4.87 -11.03 -17.24
N SER A 441 -4.91 -10.88 -18.57
CA SER A 441 -3.71 -10.78 -19.41
C SER A 441 -3.67 -9.53 -20.30
N ARG A 442 -4.52 -8.53 -20.02
CA ARG A 442 -4.72 -7.36 -20.92
C ARG A 442 -4.29 -6.03 -20.34
N ARG A 443 -4.14 -5.93 -19.02
CA ARG A 443 -3.82 -4.69 -18.30
C ARG A 443 -2.58 -4.90 -17.47
N LEU A 444 -1.52 -4.19 -17.82
CA LEU A 444 -0.22 -4.28 -17.17
C LEU A 444 -0.13 -3.20 -16.09
N SER A 445 0.21 -3.60 -14.86
CA SER A 445 0.52 -2.70 -13.76
C SER A 445 2.03 -2.47 -13.72
N ILE A 446 2.49 -1.21 -13.82
CA ILE A 446 3.93 -0.94 -13.78
C ILE A 446 4.49 -1.25 -12.41
N GLU A 447 3.84 -0.74 -11.38
CA GLU A 447 4.18 -0.98 -9.98
C GLU A 447 4.30 -2.47 -9.65
N TRP A 448 3.26 -3.25 -9.97
CA TRP A 448 3.23 -4.66 -9.59
C TRP A 448 4.19 -5.50 -10.45
N THR A 449 4.46 -5.06 -11.68
CA THR A 449 5.54 -5.61 -12.50
C THR A 449 6.90 -5.39 -11.85
N VAL A 450 7.17 -4.21 -11.29
CA VAL A 450 8.41 -3.98 -10.54
C VAL A 450 8.46 -4.83 -9.27
N GLY A 451 7.34 -4.98 -8.55
CA GLY A 451 7.21 -5.93 -7.43
C GLY A 451 7.54 -7.37 -7.82
N ALA A 452 7.08 -7.83 -8.99
CA ALA A 452 7.41 -9.14 -9.54
C ALA A 452 8.91 -9.27 -9.88
N ILE A 453 9.53 -8.22 -10.42
CA ILE A 453 10.97 -8.20 -10.68
C ILE A 453 11.76 -8.35 -9.38
N TYR A 454 11.36 -7.68 -8.29
CA TYR A 454 11.97 -7.89 -6.97
C TYR A 454 11.83 -9.33 -6.49
N ALA A 455 10.63 -9.92 -6.63
CA ALA A 455 10.41 -11.32 -6.27
C ALA A 455 11.35 -12.24 -7.05
N MET A 456 11.56 -11.99 -8.35
CA MET A 456 12.45 -12.80 -9.17
C MET A 456 13.90 -12.70 -8.70
N ASN A 457 14.33 -11.51 -8.31
CA ASN A 457 15.67 -11.33 -7.75
C ASN A 457 15.87 -12.07 -6.43
N GLU A 458 14.82 -12.21 -5.60
CA GLU A 458 14.87 -13.07 -4.41
C GLU A 458 14.99 -14.56 -4.79
N LEU A 459 14.24 -15.03 -5.79
CA LEU A 459 14.33 -16.40 -6.28
C LEU A 459 15.72 -16.72 -6.86
N VAL A 460 16.26 -15.84 -7.70
CA VAL A 460 17.61 -15.95 -8.28
C VAL A 460 18.65 -16.13 -7.17
N ARG A 461 18.59 -15.29 -6.13
CA ARG A 461 19.55 -15.33 -5.04
C ARG A 461 19.47 -16.62 -4.23
N TYR A 462 18.26 -17.08 -3.94
CA TYR A 462 18.06 -18.25 -3.08
C TYR A 462 18.29 -19.57 -3.81
N TYR A 463 17.81 -19.70 -5.04
CA TYR A 463 17.88 -20.93 -5.82
C TYR A 463 19.11 -21.05 -6.72
N GLY A 464 19.96 -20.01 -6.80
CA GLY A 464 21.09 -19.96 -7.73
C GLY A 464 22.06 -21.15 -7.66
N GLU A 465 22.31 -21.68 -6.47
CA GLU A 465 23.21 -22.83 -6.28
C GLU A 465 22.50 -24.18 -6.47
N ASN A 466 21.32 -24.35 -5.87
CA ASN A 466 20.65 -25.65 -5.78
C ASN A 466 19.69 -25.94 -6.96
N HIS A 467 19.12 -24.91 -7.59
CA HIS A 467 18.20 -25.01 -8.73
C HIS A 467 18.57 -23.97 -9.81
N PRO A 468 19.74 -24.12 -10.47
CA PRO A 468 20.31 -23.11 -11.35
C PRO A 468 19.44 -22.82 -12.59
N GLU A 469 18.60 -23.76 -13.02
CA GLU A 469 17.62 -23.56 -14.08
C GLU A 469 16.46 -22.64 -13.67
N TRP A 470 15.91 -22.80 -12.46
CA TRP A 470 14.88 -21.89 -11.92
C TRP A 470 15.44 -20.48 -11.78
N SER A 471 16.67 -20.36 -11.28
CA SER A 471 17.38 -19.08 -11.19
C SER A 471 17.60 -18.44 -12.57
N ARG A 472 18.06 -19.19 -13.58
CA ARG A 472 18.23 -18.66 -14.95
C ARG A 472 16.91 -18.18 -15.54
N GLN A 473 15.83 -18.92 -15.33
CA GLN A 473 14.50 -18.54 -15.80
C GLN A 473 14.02 -17.25 -15.14
N ALA A 474 14.04 -17.19 -13.79
CA ALA A 474 13.63 -16.01 -13.04
C ALA A 474 14.45 -14.76 -13.44
N SER A 475 15.76 -14.91 -13.65
CA SER A 475 16.61 -13.83 -14.14
C SER A 475 16.25 -13.37 -15.57
N GLY A 476 15.90 -14.30 -16.45
CA GLY A 476 15.40 -13.98 -17.79
C GLY A 476 14.09 -13.19 -17.74
N GLU A 477 13.13 -13.68 -16.97
CA GLU A 477 11.81 -13.07 -16.81
C GLU A 477 11.88 -11.68 -16.16
N ALA A 478 12.74 -11.49 -15.15
CA ALA A 478 13.01 -10.18 -14.55
C ALA A 478 13.50 -9.15 -15.60
N ARG A 479 14.44 -9.55 -16.47
CA ARG A 479 14.96 -8.68 -17.54
C ARG A 479 13.90 -8.37 -18.58
N ASP A 480 13.09 -9.35 -18.97
CA ASP A 480 12.04 -9.20 -19.96
C ASP A 480 10.94 -8.25 -19.47
N MET A 481 10.51 -8.39 -18.21
CA MET A 481 9.54 -7.50 -17.57
C MET A 481 10.08 -6.07 -17.47
N ARG A 482 11.34 -5.90 -17.04
CA ARG A 482 11.97 -4.57 -16.96
C ARG A 482 12.01 -3.87 -18.33
N ALA A 483 12.28 -4.62 -19.40
CA ALA A 483 12.23 -4.09 -20.76
C ALA A 483 10.79 -3.83 -21.24
N GLY A 484 9.82 -4.63 -20.80
CA GLY A 484 8.41 -4.47 -21.11
C GLY A 484 7.83 -3.16 -20.59
N ILE A 485 8.15 -2.79 -19.34
CA ILE A 485 7.63 -1.56 -18.73
C ILE A 485 8.18 -0.27 -19.37
N GLU A 486 9.29 -0.31 -20.10
CA GLU A 486 9.85 0.89 -20.76
C GLU A 486 8.92 1.51 -21.80
N ARG A 487 7.96 0.74 -22.32
CA ARG A 487 6.93 1.27 -23.22
C ARG A 487 5.96 2.23 -22.53
N PHE A 488 6.01 2.31 -21.21
CA PHE A 488 5.18 3.16 -20.36
C PHE A 488 5.97 4.29 -19.69
N TYR A 489 7.25 4.44 -20.04
CA TYR A 489 8.00 5.65 -19.75
C TYR A 489 7.43 6.82 -20.57
N ARG A 490 7.27 7.99 -19.95
CA ARG A 490 6.71 9.19 -20.56
C ARG A 490 7.52 10.42 -20.17
N HIS A 491 7.79 11.28 -21.14
CA HIS A 491 8.25 12.63 -20.86
C HIS A 491 7.06 13.47 -20.39
N ALA A 492 7.12 13.97 -19.15
CA ALA A 492 6.05 14.77 -18.56
C ALA A 492 6.16 16.25 -18.99
N SER A 493 7.38 16.78 -19.05
CA SER A 493 7.72 18.13 -19.52
C SER A 493 9.25 18.23 -19.70
N ASP A 494 9.79 19.41 -20.04
CA ASP A 494 11.22 19.62 -20.25
C ASP A 494 12.05 19.14 -19.05
N GLY A 495 12.85 18.10 -19.27
CA GLY A 495 13.71 17.50 -18.25
C GLY A 495 12.99 16.60 -17.23
N LYS A 496 11.69 16.35 -17.36
CA LYS A 496 10.90 15.52 -16.42
C LYS A 496 10.32 14.29 -17.09
N ALA A 497 10.37 13.16 -16.40
CA ALA A 497 9.80 11.91 -16.87
C ALA A 497 9.13 11.14 -15.74
N ALA A 498 8.19 10.28 -16.10
CA ALA A 498 7.49 9.40 -15.16
C ALA A 498 7.02 8.13 -15.88
N TYR A 499 6.63 7.13 -15.12
CA TYR A 499 5.94 5.96 -15.64
C TYR A 499 4.42 6.11 -15.52
N SER A 500 3.71 5.56 -16.50
CA SER A 500 2.25 5.42 -16.42
C SER A 500 1.83 4.58 -15.20
N TYR A 501 0.59 4.77 -14.75
CA TYR A 501 -0.02 3.90 -13.75
C TYR A 501 -0.19 2.46 -14.28
N SER A 502 -0.88 2.33 -15.42
CA SER A 502 -1.09 1.04 -16.07
C SER A 502 -1.21 1.16 -17.58
N SER A 503 -1.21 0.03 -18.27
CA SER A 503 -1.30 0.04 -19.73
C SER A 503 -2.67 0.48 -20.26
N ARG A 504 -3.73 0.30 -19.48
CA ARG A 504 -5.13 0.57 -19.87
C ARG A 504 -6.02 0.79 -18.66
N ARG A 505 -7.08 1.59 -18.86
CA ARG A 505 -8.16 1.77 -17.91
C ARG A 505 -9.07 0.54 -17.79
N GLY A 506 -9.56 0.26 -16.59
CA GLY A 506 -10.57 -0.76 -16.32
C GLY A 506 -10.82 -0.93 -14.82
N TRP A 507 -11.91 -1.60 -14.43
CA TRP A 507 -12.19 -1.88 -13.03
C TRP A 507 -11.20 -2.92 -12.47
N ILE A 508 -10.58 -2.64 -11.34
CA ILE A 508 -9.81 -3.61 -10.57
C ILE A 508 -10.74 -4.10 -9.47
N PRO A 509 -10.88 -5.42 -9.24
CA PRO A 509 -11.79 -5.99 -8.23
C PRO A 509 -11.37 -5.70 -6.77
N PHE A 510 -10.58 -4.64 -6.56
CA PHE A 510 -10.11 -4.14 -5.27
C PHE A 510 -10.68 -2.75 -4.95
N GLY A 511 -11.73 -2.33 -5.66
CA GLY A 511 -12.46 -1.09 -5.38
C GLY A 511 -11.86 0.17 -6.02
N TRP A 512 -11.06 0.01 -7.09
CA TRP A 512 -10.42 1.12 -7.80
C TRP A 512 -10.38 0.85 -9.30
N PHE A 513 -10.37 1.90 -10.11
CA PHE A 513 -10.11 1.74 -11.53
C PHE A 513 -8.62 1.83 -11.83
N SER A 514 -8.11 0.90 -12.64
CA SER A 514 -6.84 1.14 -13.31
C SER A 514 -6.99 2.34 -14.24
N HIS A 515 -5.93 3.15 -14.37
CA HIS A 515 -5.95 4.34 -15.19
C HIS A 515 -5.35 4.10 -16.57
N ASP A 516 -5.69 4.99 -17.50
CA ASP A 516 -5.13 4.97 -18.84
C ASP A 516 -3.61 5.21 -18.82
N LYS A 517 -2.91 4.75 -19.87
CA LYS A 517 -1.46 4.92 -20.00
C LYS A 517 -0.99 6.38 -20.03
N GLU A 518 -1.90 7.33 -20.25
CA GLU A 518 -1.59 8.76 -20.21
C GLU A 518 -1.64 9.34 -18.79
N VAL A 519 -2.09 8.58 -17.79
CA VAL A 519 -2.01 8.95 -16.38
C VAL A 519 -0.68 8.48 -15.82
N LEU A 520 0.19 9.44 -15.49
CA LEU A 520 1.47 9.22 -14.83
C LEU A 520 1.25 8.89 -13.36
N SER A 521 2.08 8.02 -12.79
CA SER A 521 1.91 7.52 -11.43
C SER A 521 3.15 7.75 -10.58
N LEU A 522 2.93 8.32 -9.40
CA LEU A 522 3.96 8.51 -8.39
C LEU A 522 4.53 7.17 -7.96
N VAL A 523 3.66 6.24 -7.57
CA VAL A 523 4.06 4.94 -7.03
C VAL A 523 4.78 4.09 -8.07
N SER A 524 4.29 3.99 -9.31
CA SER A 524 5.00 3.29 -10.39
C SER A 524 6.39 3.85 -10.62
N THR A 525 6.53 5.18 -10.65
CA THR A 525 7.82 5.84 -10.87
C THR A 525 8.78 5.60 -9.70
N CYS A 526 8.29 5.70 -8.46
CA CYS A 526 9.10 5.44 -7.27
C CYS A 526 9.60 3.99 -7.23
N TRP A 527 8.76 3.01 -7.55
CA TRP A 527 9.18 1.61 -7.59
C TRP A 527 10.29 1.37 -8.61
N VAL A 528 10.19 1.97 -9.80
CA VAL A 528 11.27 1.89 -10.82
C VAL A 528 12.56 2.55 -10.30
N VAL A 529 12.47 3.75 -9.71
CA VAL A 529 13.63 4.44 -9.14
C VAL A 529 14.29 3.60 -8.04
N LEU A 530 13.51 3.04 -7.12
CA LEU A 530 14.02 2.15 -6.08
C LEU A 530 14.71 0.92 -6.68
N TYR A 531 14.12 0.34 -7.73
CA TYR A 531 14.69 -0.81 -8.42
C TYR A 531 16.02 -0.48 -9.10
N ASP A 532 16.09 0.64 -9.82
CA ASP A 532 17.30 1.06 -10.52
C ASP A 532 18.42 1.45 -9.52
N LEU A 533 18.07 1.92 -8.31
CA LEU A 533 18.98 2.09 -7.16
C LEU A 533 19.42 0.77 -6.50
N GLY A 534 18.76 -0.36 -6.79
CA GLY A 534 18.96 -1.62 -6.07
C GLY A 534 18.45 -1.59 -4.62
N PHE A 535 17.49 -0.73 -4.30
CA PHE A 535 16.97 -0.52 -2.95
C PHE A 535 15.66 -1.28 -2.70
N ASN A 536 15.65 -2.27 -1.81
CA ASN A 536 14.42 -2.99 -1.44
C ASN A 536 13.70 -2.30 -0.26
N PRO A 537 12.48 -1.78 -0.42
CA PRO A 537 11.79 -1.05 0.65
C PRO A 537 11.46 -1.90 1.89
N PHE A 538 11.56 -3.24 1.79
CA PHE A 538 11.20 -4.17 2.86
C PHE A 538 12.34 -4.51 3.83
N ARG A 539 13.48 -3.82 3.73
CA ARG A 539 14.64 -4.01 4.62
C ARG A 539 15.25 -2.66 4.97
N LEU A 540 15.81 -2.52 6.16
CA LEU A 540 16.68 -1.39 6.47
C LEU A 540 18.03 -1.63 5.80
N TYR A 541 18.43 -0.70 4.95
CA TYR A 541 19.69 -0.80 4.19
C TYR A 541 20.78 0.03 4.85
N PRO A 542 22.04 -0.49 4.87
CA PRO A 542 23.17 0.40 5.07
C PRO A 542 23.20 1.48 3.98
N GLN A 543 23.53 2.72 4.33
CA GLN A 543 23.62 3.83 3.36
C GLN A 543 24.35 3.35 2.09
N PRO A 544 23.79 3.59 0.89
CA PRO A 544 24.54 3.44 -0.34
C PRO A 544 25.82 4.28 -0.19
N ARG A 545 26.98 3.65 -0.41
CA ARG A 545 28.27 4.35 -0.40
C ARG A 545 28.42 5.23 -1.63
#